data_AF-A0A926SHR6-F1
#
_entry.id   AF-A0A926SHR6-F1
#
_cell.length_a   1.000
_cell.length_b   1.000
_cell.length_c   1.000
_cell.angle_alpha   90.00
_cell.angle_beta   90.00
_cell.angle_gamma   90.00
#
_symmetry.space_group_name_H-M   'P 1'
#
loop_
_entity.id
_entity.type
_entity.pdbx_description
1 polymer ?
#
loop_
_entity_poly.entity_id
_entity_poly.type
_entity_poly.pdbx_seq_one_letter_code
_entity_poly.pdbx_strand_id
1 'polypeptide(L)'
;MDYETARRLLIDHTNVNAADTFLGRLRQGQPPLPGQVTSILLALKVVFDALKDQMVIDRQLATALFLVSSEARQLFNGGLAKSLECPPLLNEDLGRITIAVKSIFSGTWQA
;
A
#
# COMPACT_ATOMS: atom_id res chain seq x y z
N MET A 1 5.12 -8.67 13.28
CA MET A 1 4.13 -9.05 12.26
C MET A 1 4.75 -10.17 11.45
N ASP A 2 4.11 -11.31 11.37
CA ASP A 2 4.52 -12.41 10.47
C ASP A 2 4.03 -12.18 9.04
N TYR A 3 4.48 -13.03 8.11
CA TYR A 3 4.14 -12.93 6.68
C TYR A 3 2.63 -13.05 6.41
N GLU A 4 1.93 -13.99 7.06
CA GLU A 4 0.49 -14.18 6.82
C GLU A 4 -0.31 -12.95 7.28
N THR A 5 0.06 -12.39 8.43
CA THR A 5 -0.52 -11.15 8.93
C THR A 5 -0.25 -9.98 7.99
N ALA A 6 0.97 -9.84 7.49
CA ALA A 6 1.34 -8.78 6.53
C ALA A 6 0.60 -8.93 5.19
N ARG A 7 0.56 -10.15 4.65
CA ARG A 7 -0.15 -10.48 3.41
C ARG A 7 -1.63 -10.14 3.53
N ARG A 8 -2.28 -10.58 4.61
CA ARG A 8 -3.70 -10.32 4.84
C ARG A 8 -3.98 -8.82 5.00
N LEU A 9 -3.14 -8.11 5.73
CA LEU A 9 -3.25 -6.65 5.89
C LEU A 9 -3.25 -5.93 4.54
N LEU A 10 -2.33 -6.26 3.63
CA LEU A 10 -2.27 -5.65 2.30
C LEU A 10 -3.53 -5.94 1.46
N ILE A 11 -4.02 -7.19 1.51
CA ILE A 11 -5.25 -7.58 0.81
C ILE A 11 -6.46 -6.81 1.38
N ASP A 12 -6.59 -6.75 2.71
CA ASP A 12 -7.73 -6.10 3.35
C ASP A 12 -7.73 -4.59 3.09
N HIS A 13 -6.57 -3.91 3.17
CA HIS A 13 -6.48 -2.46 2.92
C HIS A 13 -6.65 -2.05 1.45
N THR A 14 -6.62 -3.01 0.52
CA THR A 14 -6.89 -2.76 -0.90
C THR A 14 -8.34 -3.00 -1.31
N ASN A 15 -9.21 -3.36 -0.38
CA ASN A 15 -10.64 -3.42 -0.63
C ASN A 15 -11.25 -2.01 -0.76
N VAL A 16 -11.38 -1.55 -2.00
CA VAL A 16 -11.88 -0.22 -2.37
C VAL A 16 -13.36 0.02 -1.98
N ASN A 17 -14.13 -1.04 -1.71
CA ASN A 17 -15.55 -0.93 -1.36
C ASN A 17 -15.80 -0.83 0.16
N ALA A 18 -14.79 -1.12 0.99
CA ALA A 18 -14.89 -0.98 2.44
C ALA A 18 -14.40 0.40 2.87
N ALA A 19 -15.25 1.14 3.60
CA ALA A 19 -15.07 2.58 3.80
C ALA A 19 -13.88 2.97 4.68
N ASP A 20 -13.44 2.06 5.55
CA ASP A 20 -12.37 2.24 6.53
C ASP A 20 -11.02 1.72 6.03
N THR A 21 -10.94 1.12 4.85
CA THR A 21 -9.67 0.66 4.27
C THR A 21 -8.86 1.81 3.69
N PHE A 22 -7.59 1.54 3.37
CA PHE A 22 -6.72 2.57 2.82
C PHE A 22 -7.26 3.07 1.47
N LEU A 23 -7.54 2.15 0.53
CA LEU A 23 -8.09 2.55 -0.78
C LEU A 23 -9.53 3.06 -0.68
N GLY A 24 -10.35 2.50 0.21
CA GLY A 24 -11.71 2.96 0.42
C GLY A 24 -11.79 4.42 0.89
N ARG A 25 -10.87 4.83 1.77
CA ARG A 25 -10.77 6.23 2.23
C ARG A 25 -10.25 7.15 1.13
N LEU A 26 -9.20 6.75 0.41
CA LEU A 26 -8.70 7.52 -0.73
C LEU A 26 -9.77 7.73 -1.80
N ARG A 27 -10.60 6.70 -2.07
CA ARG A 27 -11.73 6.79 -3.01
C ARG A 27 -12.79 7.79 -2.58
N GLN A 28 -13.02 7.93 -1.28
CA GLN A 28 -13.93 8.91 -0.73
C GLN A 28 -13.31 10.32 -0.66
N GLY A 29 -12.07 10.50 -1.11
CA GLY A 29 -11.33 11.76 -0.98
C GLY A 29 -10.97 12.08 0.47
N GLN A 30 -10.92 11.07 1.35
CA GLN A 30 -10.58 11.22 2.76
C GLN A 30 -9.13 10.80 3.03
N PRO A 31 -8.46 11.42 4.01
CA PRO A 31 -7.14 10.99 4.45
C PRO A 31 -7.20 9.55 5.01
N PRO A 32 -6.12 8.75 4.87
CA PRO A 32 -5.97 7.47 5.57
C PRO A 32 -6.14 7.62 7.07
N LEU A 33 -6.59 6.56 7.76
CA LEU A 33 -6.63 6.56 9.22
C LEU A 33 -5.20 6.60 9.80
N PRO A 34 -5.01 7.23 10.98
CA PRO A 34 -3.73 7.20 11.68
C PRO A 34 -3.18 5.78 11.79
N GLY A 35 -1.92 5.60 11.40
CA GLY A 35 -1.23 4.31 11.43
C GLY A 35 -1.40 3.43 10.19
N GLN A 36 -2.42 3.63 9.34
CA GLN A 36 -2.62 2.76 8.16
C GLN A 36 -1.43 2.74 7.21
N VAL A 37 -0.89 3.92 6.90
CA VAL A 37 0.28 4.05 6.02
C VAL A 37 1.50 3.35 6.63
N THR A 38 1.74 3.54 7.92
CA THR A 38 2.82 2.87 8.65
C THR A 38 2.66 1.36 8.64
N SER A 39 1.45 0.86 8.90
CA SER A 39 1.13 -0.57 8.87
C SER A 39 1.33 -1.17 7.47
N ILE A 40 0.96 -0.45 6.41
CA ILE A 40 1.19 -0.88 5.02
C ILE A 40 2.68 -0.95 4.73
N LEU A 41 3.46 0.09 5.05
CA LEU A 41 4.90 0.11 4.82
C LEU A 41 5.62 -1.03 5.59
N LEU A 42 5.21 -1.27 6.84
CA LEU A 42 5.71 -2.38 7.63
C LEU A 42 5.37 -3.74 6.99
N ALA A 43 4.12 -3.91 6.53
CA ALA A 43 3.69 -5.13 5.86
C ALA A 43 4.47 -5.36 4.55
N LEU A 44 4.70 -4.31 3.75
CA LEU A 44 5.52 -4.40 2.53
C LEU A 44 6.95 -4.85 2.83
N LYS A 45 7.55 -4.35 3.93
CA LYS A 45 8.88 -4.79 4.36
C LYS A 45 8.90 -6.28 4.74
N VAL A 46 7.92 -6.72 5.52
CA VAL A 46 7.79 -8.14 5.91
C VAL A 46 7.57 -9.04 4.68
N VAL A 47 6.71 -8.62 3.75
CA VAL A 47 6.46 -9.35 2.49
C VAL A 47 7.73 -9.43 1.63
N PHE A 48 8.50 -8.35 1.53
CA PHE A 48 9.79 -8.38 0.85
C PHE A 48 10.74 -9.40 1.49
N ASP A 49 10.93 -9.33 2.81
CA ASP A 49 11.89 -10.20 3.50
C ASP A 49 11.50 -11.68 3.37
N ALA A 50 10.20 -11.99 3.28
CA ALA A 50 9.67 -13.34 3.07
C ALA A 50 9.76 -13.84 1.62
N LEU A 51 9.66 -12.94 0.63
CA LEU A 51 9.59 -13.29 -0.79
C LEU A 51 10.90 -13.06 -1.57
N LYS A 52 11.92 -12.41 -0.98
CA LYS A 52 13.18 -12.07 -1.67
C LYS A 52 13.90 -13.25 -2.34
N ASP A 53 13.72 -14.47 -1.82
CA ASP A 53 14.32 -15.70 -2.33
C ASP A 53 13.30 -16.58 -3.09
N GLN A 54 12.08 -16.07 -3.29
CA GLN A 54 10.98 -16.77 -3.96
C GLN A 54 10.82 -16.28 -5.40
N MET A 55 10.55 -17.21 -6.33
CA MET A 55 10.30 -16.88 -7.75
C MET A 55 8.80 -16.70 -8.07
N VAL A 56 7.93 -16.97 -7.10
CA VAL A 56 6.48 -16.94 -7.28
C VAL A 56 5.83 -16.06 -6.23
N ILE A 57 4.83 -15.29 -6.66
CA ILE A 57 3.97 -14.49 -5.79
C ILE A 57 2.54 -14.95 -6.07
N ASP A 58 1.77 -15.20 -5.01
CA ASP A 58 0.38 -15.57 -5.21
C ASP A 58 -0.42 -14.43 -5.86
N ARG A 59 -1.41 -14.78 -6.67
CA ARG A 59 -2.16 -13.81 -7.48
C ARG A 59 -2.89 -12.77 -6.62
N GLN A 60 -3.41 -13.11 -5.45
CA GLN A 60 -4.12 -12.16 -4.61
C GLN A 60 -3.17 -11.11 -4.05
N LEU A 61 -2.01 -11.53 -3.55
CA LEU A 61 -0.98 -10.61 -3.08
C LEU A 61 -0.42 -9.76 -4.22
N ALA A 62 -0.13 -10.35 -5.37
CA ALA A 62 0.32 -9.59 -6.54
C ALA A 62 -0.69 -8.50 -6.95
N THR A 63 -2.00 -8.82 -6.89
CA THR A 63 -3.07 -7.85 -7.13
C THR A 63 -3.07 -6.76 -6.07
N ALA A 64 -3.01 -7.11 -4.78
CA ALA A 64 -2.97 -6.12 -3.70
C ALA A 64 -1.76 -5.17 -3.82
N LEU A 65 -0.58 -5.70 -4.16
CA LEU A 65 0.64 -4.91 -4.40
C LEU A 65 0.47 -3.93 -5.56
N PHE A 66 -0.18 -4.37 -6.65
CA PHE A 66 -0.52 -3.48 -7.75
C PHE A 66 -1.49 -2.36 -7.29
N LEU A 67 -2.62 -2.72 -6.69
CA LEU A 67 -3.64 -1.75 -6.26
C LEU A 67 -3.08 -0.72 -5.26
N VAL A 68 -2.32 -1.17 -4.25
CA VAL A 68 -1.76 -0.27 -3.23
C VAL A 68 -0.71 0.69 -3.78
N SER A 69 -0.03 0.34 -4.88
CA SER A 69 0.98 1.22 -5.51
C SER A 69 0.40 2.11 -6.60
N SER A 70 -0.42 1.57 -7.51
CA SER A 70 -0.95 2.32 -8.64
C SER A 70 -2.26 3.01 -8.33
N GLU A 71 -3.23 2.30 -7.77
CA GLU A 71 -4.59 2.83 -7.57
C GLU A 71 -4.61 3.86 -6.45
N ALA A 72 -3.85 3.65 -5.37
CA ALA A 72 -3.67 4.65 -4.32
C ALA A 72 -3.20 6.00 -4.87
N ARG A 73 -2.24 5.99 -5.81
CA ARG A 73 -1.75 7.21 -6.47
C ARG A 73 -2.83 7.88 -7.32
N GLN A 74 -3.59 7.09 -8.08
CA GLN A 74 -4.66 7.60 -8.92
C GLN A 74 -5.76 8.27 -8.09
N LEU A 75 -6.20 7.62 -7.01
CA LEU A 75 -7.20 8.16 -6.10
C LEU A 75 -6.71 9.42 -5.36
N PHE A 76 -5.45 9.42 -4.93
CA PHE A 76 -4.82 10.61 -4.33
C PHE A 76 -4.83 11.79 -5.29
N ASN A 77 -4.35 11.60 -6.52
CA ASN A 77 -4.30 12.65 -7.55
C ASN A 77 -5.70 13.09 -8.01
N GLY A 78 -6.68 12.18 -7.97
CA GLY A 78 -8.05 12.41 -8.41
C GLY A 78 -8.88 13.31 -7.49
N GLY A 79 -8.49 13.48 -6.23
CA GLY A 79 -9.26 14.32 -5.31
C GLY A 79 -8.53 14.75 -4.05
N LEU A 80 -7.90 13.80 -3.34
CA LEU A 80 -7.33 14.08 -2.01
C LEU A 80 -6.17 15.09 -2.06
N ALA A 81 -5.35 15.07 -3.11
CA ALA A 81 -4.23 15.99 -3.29
C ALA A 81 -4.65 17.48 -3.30
N LYS A 82 -5.92 17.77 -3.59
CA LYS A 82 -6.48 19.13 -3.62
C LYS A 82 -7.31 19.45 -2.36
N SER A 83 -7.46 18.51 -1.44
CA SER A 83 -8.22 18.69 -0.20
C SER A 83 -7.41 19.44 0.84
N LEU A 84 -8.08 20.31 1.61
CA LEU A 84 -7.50 20.97 2.78
C LEU A 84 -7.12 19.97 3.89
N GLU A 85 -7.73 18.78 3.88
CA GLU A 85 -7.47 17.70 4.84
C GLU A 85 -6.36 16.74 4.39
N CYS A 86 -5.66 17.05 3.29
CA CYS A 86 -4.57 16.22 2.79
C CYS A 86 -3.43 16.16 3.83
N PRO A 87 -3.02 14.97 4.29
CA PRO A 87 -1.89 14.86 5.19
C PRO A 87 -0.61 15.30 4.46
N PRO A 88 0.29 16.07 5.11
CA PRO A 88 1.41 16.73 4.44
C PRO A 88 2.43 15.75 3.86
N LEU A 89 2.56 14.55 4.42
CA LEU A 89 3.53 13.53 4.00
C LEU A 89 2.93 12.43 3.12
N LEU A 90 1.63 12.50 2.83
CA LEU A 90 0.94 11.41 2.17
C LEU A 90 1.49 11.17 0.75
N ASN A 91 1.89 12.22 0.04
CA ASN A 91 2.44 12.07 -1.30
C ASN A 91 3.79 11.33 -1.29
N GLU A 92 4.67 11.70 -0.36
CA GLU A 92 5.96 11.04 -0.11
C GLU A 92 5.75 9.59 0.32
N ASP A 93 4.80 9.35 1.22
CA ASP A 93 4.51 8.00 1.72
C ASP A 93 3.94 7.10 0.62
N LEU A 94 3.08 7.61 -0.26
CA LEU A 94 2.66 6.90 -1.47
C LEU A 94 3.87 6.59 -2.38
N GLY A 95 4.86 7.49 -2.43
CA GLY A 95 6.17 7.27 -3.04
C GLY A 95 6.89 6.07 -2.46
N ARG A 96 7.03 6.04 -1.13
CA ARG A 96 7.66 4.93 -0.39
C ARG A 96 6.93 3.61 -0.62
N ILE A 97 5.59 3.61 -0.64
CA ILE A 97 4.79 2.43 -0.98
C ILE A 97 5.13 1.91 -2.39
N THR A 98 5.19 2.82 -3.37
CA THR A 98 5.53 2.46 -4.75
C THR A 98 6.93 1.83 -4.85
N ILE A 99 7.91 2.42 -4.17
CA ILE A 99 9.29 1.91 -4.13
C ILE A 99 9.36 0.54 -3.47
N ALA A 100 8.69 0.36 -2.32
CA ALA A 100 8.67 -0.92 -1.60
C ALA A 100 8.01 -2.03 -2.43
N VAL A 101 6.92 -1.74 -3.16
CA VAL A 101 6.30 -2.70 -4.08
C VAL A 101 7.25 -3.07 -5.21
N LYS A 102 7.94 -2.10 -5.82
CA LYS A 102 8.97 -2.36 -6.82
C LYS A 102 10.10 -3.23 -6.25
N SER A 103 10.50 -3.02 -5.00
CA SER A 103 11.49 -3.86 -4.32
C SER A 103 11.05 -5.32 -4.17
N ILE A 104 9.77 -5.56 -3.86
CA ILE A 104 9.20 -6.90 -3.80
C ILE A 104 9.31 -7.59 -5.17
N PHE A 105 8.89 -6.91 -6.25
CA PHE A 105 8.93 -7.51 -7.59
C PHE A 105 10.34 -7.68 -8.16
N SER A 106 11.30 -6.84 -7.76
CA SER A 106 12.68 -6.90 -8.25
C SER A 106 13.63 -7.74 -7.37
N GLY A 107 13.17 -8.19 -6.20
CA GLY A 107 14.00 -8.91 -5.23
C GLY A 107 15.09 -8.07 -4.58
N THR A 108 15.18 -6.77 -4.86
CA THR A 108 16.20 -5.87 -4.30
C THR A 108 15.54 -4.73 -3.52
N TRP A 109 15.86 -4.62 -2.23
CA TRP A 109 15.34 -3.53 -1.41
C TRP A 109 15.94 -2.19 -1.83
N GLN A 110 15.08 -1.22 -2.15
CA GLN A 110 15.43 0.13 -2.56
C GLN A 110 15.01 1.05 -1.40
N ALA A 111 16.00 1.65 -0.74
CA ALA A 111 15.82 2.61 0.35
C ALA A 111 15.79 4.03 -0.20
#